data_AF-J4GC18-F1
#
_entry.id   AF-J4GC18-F1
#
_cell.length_a   1.000
_cell.length_b   1.000
_cell.length_c   1.000
_cell.angle_alpha   90.00
_cell.angle_beta   90.00
_cell.angle_gamma   90.00
#
_symmetry.space_group_name_H-M   'P 1'
#
loop_
_entity.id
_entity.type
_entity.pdbx_description
1 polymer ?
#
loop_
_entity_poly.entity_id
_entity_poly.type
_entity_poly.pdbx_seq_one_letter_code
_entity_poly.pdbx_strand_id
1 'polypeptide(L)'
;MDEAHIAYVEDAWLTAVERCKAVGFDFIEIHSAHGYLMHQFVSPLCNERTDAYGGQPLENRLRWPLRLISRVRAAWDKPLFVRVSASDWAEGPERGADGEWKQWGIEQTTLYVEEMKKIGVDLVDVSSGGLWAKQQINAVPGYQVPFAEALKKAHPDMPIGTVGLITDPHQAESYLQDGKTDVVFLARELIRTPQWPLVAAQRLGVAIKPANQYERGWVDVVTPTPAKN
;
A
#
# COMPACT_ATOMS: atom_id res chain seq x y z
N MET A 1 11.48 -19.26 -11.05
CA MET A 1 12.81 -18.64 -10.90
C MET A 1 13.66 -19.58 -10.07
N ASP A 2 14.91 -19.84 -10.45
CA ASP A 2 15.89 -20.52 -9.60
C ASP A 2 16.66 -19.48 -8.76
N GLU A 3 17.57 -19.93 -7.89
CA GLU A 3 18.33 -19.03 -7.00
C GLU A 3 19.14 -17.98 -7.78
N ALA A 4 19.72 -18.38 -8.93
CA ALA A 4 20.49 -17.48 -9.78
C ALA A 4 19.62 -16.36 -10.37
N HIS A 5 18.43 -16.69 -10.90
CA HIS A 5 17.49 -15.68 -11.35
C HIS A 5 16.96 -14.81 -10.22
N ILE A 6 16.75 -15.38 -9.04
CA ILE A 6 16.34 -14.61 -7.87
C ILE A 6 17.41 -13.56 -7.52
N ALA A 7 18.68 -13.96 -7.45
CA ALA A 7 19.79 -13.04 -7.18
C ALA A 7 19.89 -11.94 -8.25
N TYR A 8 19.76 -12.31 -9.53
CA TYR A 8 19.75 -11.36 -10.64
C TYR A 8 18.63 -10.30 -10.49
N VAL A 9 17.41 -10.73 -10.13
CA VAL A 9 16.30 -9.80 -9.91
C VAL A 9 16.60 -8.87 -8.73
N GLU A 10 17.09 -9.39 -7.62
CA GLU A 10 17.45 -8.56 -6.47
C GLU A 10 18.52 -7.51 -6.81
N ASP A 11 19.52 -7.87 -7.62
CA ASP A 11 20.55 -6.94 -8.08
C ASP A 11 19.98 -5.86 -9.02
N ALA A 12 18.98 -6.21 -9.83
CA ALA A 12 18.26 -5.24 -10.66
C ALA A 12 17.49 -4.21 -9.80
N TRP A 13 16.88 -4.64 -8.69
CA TRP A 13 16.25 -3.73 -7.73
C TRP A 13 17.27 -2.80 -7.07
N LEU A 14 18.41 -3.32 -6.62
CA LEU A 14 19.47 -2.46 -6.04
C LEU A 14 20.02 -1.46 -7.05
N THR A 15 20.18 -1.88 -8.32
CA THR A 15 20.57 -0.96 -9.39
C THR A 15 19.54 0.15 -9.59
N ALA A 16 18.23 -0.15 -9.43
CA ALA A 16 17.19 0.87 -9.46
C ALA A 16 17.26 1.82 -8.25
N VAL A 17 17.55 1.31 -7.06
CA VAL A 17 17.76 2.14 -5.85
C VAL A 17 18.88 3.16 -6.06
N GLU A 18 20.02 2.75 -6.65
CA GLU A 18 21.11 3.69 -6.95
C GLU A 18 20.69 4.78 -7.95
N ARG A 19 19.87 4.44 -8.94
CA ARG A 19 19.29 5.44 -9.85
C ARG A 19 18.35 6.40 -9.11
N CYS A 20 17.53 5.89 -8.19
CA CYS A 20 16.64 6.72 -7.38
C CYS A 20 17.43 7.71 -6.51
N LYS A 21 18.56 7.28 -5.93
CA LYS A 21 19.47 8.16 -5.19
C LYS A 21 20.07 9.25 -6.09
N ALA A 22 20.55 8.87 -7.28
CA ALA A 22 21.17 9.80 -8.21
C ALA A 22 20.19 10.88 -8.71
N VAL A 23 18.92 10.52 -8.92
CA VAL A 23 17.84 11.48 -9.26
C VAL A 23 17.46 12.35 -8.06
N GLY A 24 17.62 11.83 -6.83
CA GLY A 24 17.32 12.55 -5.61
C GLY A 24 15.88 12.39 -5.14
N PHE A 25 15.22 11.25 -5.41
CA PHE A 25 13.88 10.97 -4.86
C PHE A 25 13.86 11.09 -3.33
N ASP A 26 12.76 11.58 -2.77
CA ASP A 26 12.60 11.75 -1.32
C ASP A 26 12.20 10.45 -0.60
N PHE A 27 11.51 9.56 -1.31
CA PHE A 27 11.12 8.23 -0.84
C PHE A 27 11.06 7.27 -2.04
N ILE A 28 11.01 5.97 -1.75
CA ILE A 28 10.72 4.93 -2.75
C ILE A 28 9.63 4.01 -2.21
N GLU A 29 8.85 3.41 -3.11
CA GLU A 29 7.85 2.41 -2.78
C GLU A 29 8.15 1.08 -3.50
N ILE A 30 8.23 -0.01 -2.74
CA ILE A 30 8.32 -1.37 -3.29
C ILE A 30 6.92 -1.86 -3.61
N HIS A 31 6.72 -2.29 -4.86
CA HIS A 31 5.44 -2.86 -5.28
C HIS A 31 5.37 -4.37 -4.95
N SER A 32 4.70 -4.71 -3.84
CA SER A 32 4.44 -6.09 -3.38
C SER A 32 2.95 -6.47 -3.42
N ALA A 33 2.26 -6.07 -4.50
CA ALA A 33 0.80 -6.15 -4.60
C ALA A 33 0.36 -6.51 -6.03
N HIS A 34 -0.95 -6.54 -6.25
CA HIS A 34 -1.61 -6.57 -7.56
C HIS A 34 -1.25 -7.75 -8.49
N GLY A 35 -0.74 -8.84 -7.92
CA GLY A 35 -0.40 -10.04 -8.67
C GLY A 35 0.93 -9.94 -9.43
N TYR A 36 1.73 -8.92 -9.15
CA TYR A 36 3.11 -8.84 -9.62
C TYR A 36 4.04 -9.71 -8.75
N LEU A 37 5.32 -9.70 -9.10
CA LEU A 37 6.29 -10.71 -8.66
C LEU A 37 6.27 -11.01 -7.16
N MET A 38 6.40 -10.01 -6.28
CA MET A 38 6.38 -10.29 -4.83
C MET A 38 5.00 -10.76 -4.34
N HIS A 39 3.91 -10.27 -4.92
CA HIS A 39 2.57 -10.78 -4.60
C HIS A 39 2.40 -12.25 -5.03
N GLN A 40 3.03 -12.63 -6.15
CA GLN A 40 3.04 -14.01 -6.61
C GLN A 40 3.79 -14.93 -5.66
N PHE A 41 4.86 -14.47 -5.01
CA PHE A 41 5.54 -15.27 -4.00
C PHE A 41 4.69 -15.45 -2.74
N VAL A 42 4.02 -14.38 -2.27
CA VAL A 42 3.28 -14.48 -1.01
C VAL A 42 1.97 -15.24 -1.15
N SER A 43 1.31 -15.28 -2.31
CA SER A 43 0.02 -15.99 -2.41
C SER A 43 0.16 -17.47 -2.75
N PRO A 44 -0.50 -18.38 -2.00
CA PRO A 44 -0.53 -19.81 -2.33
C PRO A 44 -1.35 -20.13 -3.60
N LEU A 45 -2.10 -19.17 -4.16
CA LEU A 45 -2.88 -19.39 -5.39
C LEU A 45 -2.01 -19.50 -6.66
N CYS A 46 -0.76 -19.06 -6.59
CA CYS A 46 0.16 -19.12 -7.72
C CYS A 46 1.57 -19.58 -7.35
N ASN A 47 1.97 -19.47 -6.07
CA ASN A 47 3.22 -20.03 -5.59
C ASN A 47 3.08 -21.53 -5.30
N GLU A 48 3.17 -22.33 -6.36
CA GLU A 48 3.17 -23.80 -6.29
C GLU A 48 4.58 -24.38 -6.10
N ARG A 49 5.56 -23.57 -5.66
CA ARG A 49 6.93 -24.03 -5.46
C ARG A 49 7.00 -25.02 -4.29
N THR A 50 7.89 -25.98 -4.42
CA THR A 50 8.16 -27.02 -3.40
C THR A 50 9.49 -26.83 -2.69
N ASP A 51 10.23 -25.77 -3.01
CA ASP A 51 11.49 -25.41 -2.36
C ASP A 51 11.28 -24.41 -1.21
N ALA A 52 12.39 -23.86 -0.68
CA ALA A 52 12.38 -22.97 0.47
C ALA A 52 11.62 -21.64 0.28
N TYR A 53 11.09 -21.37 -0.93
CA TYR A 53 10.35 -20.15 -1.26
C TYR A 53 8.85 -20.36 -1.49
N GLY A 54 8.32 -21.56 -1.24
CA GLY A 54 6.89 -21.83 -1.41
C GLY A 54 6.34 -22.91 -0.48
N GLY A 55 5.17 -23.40 -0.87
CA GLY A 55 4.38 -24.37 -0.11
C GLY A 55 3.47 -23.72 0.94
N GLN A 56 2.90 -24.57 1.79
CA GLN A 56 2.00 -24.15 2.86
C GLN A 56 2.66 -23.23 3.92
N PRO A 57 3.91 -23.48 4.36
CA PRO A 57 4.53 -22.62 5.36
C PRO A 57 4.63 -21.16 4.89
N LEU A 58 4.05 -20.25 5.66
CA LEU A 58 4.01 -18.83 5.32
C LEU A 58 5.41 -18.24 5.25
N GLU A 59 6.30 -18.65 6.18
CA GLU A 59 7.69 -18.21 6.23
C GLU A 59 8.46 -18.48 4.94
N ASN A 60 8.15 -19.56 4.22
CA ASN A 60 8.77 -19.84 2.93
C ASN A 60 8.29 -18.86 1.86
N ARG A 61 6.97 -18.63 1.79
CA ARG A 61 6.38 -17.67 0.84
C ARG A 61 6.83 -16.23 1.09
N LEU A 62 7.04 -15.85 2.35
CA LEU A 62 7.55 -14.53 2.74
C LEU A 62 9.07 -14.39 2.60
N ARG A 63 9.81 -15.51 2.47
CA ARG A 63 11.28 -15.53 2.51
C ARG A 63 11.92 -14.59 1.50
N TRP A 64 11.56 -14.73 0.24
CA TRP A 64 12.14 -13.90 -0.82
C TRP A 64 11.66 -12.43 -0.74
N PRO A 65 10.35 -12.15 -0.61
CA PRO A 65 9.87 -10.79 -0.45
C PRO A 65 10.55 -10.03 0.70
N LEU A 66 10.65 -10.63 1.89
CA LEU A 66 11.33 -10.01 3.04
C LEU A 66 12.83 -9.85 2.83
N ARG A 67 13.50 -10.83 2.19
CA ARG A 67 14.91 -10.73 1.82
C ARG A 67 15.16 -9.53 0.91
N LEU A 68 14.33 -9.34 -0.11
CA LEU A 68 14.45 -8.22 -1.04
C LEU A 68 14.20 -6.88 -0.33
N ILE A 69 13.15 -6.77 0.50
CA ILE A 69 12.85 -5.55 1.27
C ILE A 69 14.03 -5.19 2.17
N SER A 70 14.61 -6.18 2.86
CA SER A 70 15.79 -5.98 3.71
C SER A 70 17.01 -5.49 2.91
N ARG A 71 17.28 -6.06 1.73
CA ARG A 71 18.35 -5.59 0.84
C ARG A 71 18.12 -4.16 0.37
N VAL A 72 16.90 -3.81 -0.04
CA VAL A 72 16.55 -2.44 -0.45
C VAL A 72 16.67 -1.46 0.71
N ARG A 73 16.17 -1.82 1.89
CA ARG A 73 16.30 -1.00 3.11
C ARG A 73 17.75 -0.77 3.50
N ALA A 74 18.63 -1.76 3.36
CA ALA A 74 20.05 -1.59 3.63
C ALA A 74 20.73 -0.63 2.63
N ALA A 75 20.22 -0.59 1.40
CA ALA A 75 20.74 0.30 0.35
C ALA A 75 20.10 1.70 0.37
N TRP A 76 18.88 1.88 0.89
CA TRP A 76 18.15 3.14 0.91
C TRP A 76 18.06 3.69 2.33
N ASP A 77 18.26 5.00 2.56
CA ASP A 77 18.30 5.61 3.90
C ASP A 77 17.17 6.61 4.19
N LYS A 78 16.33 6.94 3.19
CA LYS A 78 15.14 7.79 3.34
C LYS A 78 13.86 6.96 3.53
N PRO A 79 12.64 7.54 3.62
CA PRO A 79 11.43 6.73 3.77
C PRO A 79 11.29 5.63 2.70
N LEU A 80 11.02 4.41 3.15
CA LEU A 80 10.79 3.22 2.35
C LEU A 80 9.35 2.76 2.55
N PHE A 81 8.55 2.81 1.49
CA PHE A 81 7.18 2.34 1.51
C PHE A 81 7.11 0.94 0.90
N VAL A 82 6.13 0.15 1.32
CA VAL A 82 5.79 -1.11 0.66
C VAL A 82 4.30 -1.16 0.40
N ARG A 83 3.93 -1.32 -0.88
CA ARG A 83 2.54 -1.52 -1.29
C ARG A 83 2.19 -2.99 -1.24
N VAL A 84 1.08 -3.33 -0.60
CA VAL A 84 0.58 -4.72 -0.46
C VAL A 84 -0.83 -4.86 -1.01
N SER A 85 -1.17 -6.07 -1.46
CA SER A 85 -2.57 -6.48 -1.61
C SER A 85 -2.96 -7.17 -0.31
N ALA A 86 -3.96 -6.67 0.39
CA ALA A 86 -4.41 -7.23 1.68
C ALA A 86 -5.27 -8.49 1.53
N SER A 87 -5.74 -8.78 0.32
CA SER A 87 -6.54 -9.96 0.00
C SER A 87 -6.48 -10.25 -1.48
N ASP A 88 -6.49 -11.53 -1.85
CA ASP A 88 -6.66 -12.00 -3.23
C ASP A 88 -8.11 -11.93 -3.72
N TRP A 89 -9.07 -11.80 -2.81
CA TRP A 89 -10.51 -11.86 -3.10
C TRP A 89 -10.94 -13.14 -3.82
N ALA A 90 -10.25 -14.26 -3.60
CA ALA A 90 -10.66 -15.54 -4.13
C ALA A 90 -11.83 -16.13 -3.33
N GLU A 91 -12.58 -17.02 -3.97
CA GLU A 91 -13.72 -17.69 -3.36
C GLU A 91 -13.27 -18.57 -2.18
N GLY A 92 -14.06 -18.56 -1.11
CA GLY A 92 -13.79 -19.34 0.10
C GLY A 92 -12.98 -18.58 1.15
N PRO A 93 -12.61 -19.24 2.26
CA PRO A 93 -11.88 -18.59 3.34
C PRO A 93 -10.39 -18.40 2.99
N GLU A 94 -9.72 -17.50 3.70
CA GLU A 94 -8.25 -17.36 3.68
C GLU A 94 -7.57 -18.66 4.13
N ARG A 95 -8.10 -19.27 5.19
CA ARG A 95 -7.60 -20.48 5.82
C ARG A 95 -8.66 -21.58 5.83
N GLY A 96 -8.28 -22.78 5.39
CA GLY A 96 -9.16 -23.95 5.35
C GLY A 96 -9.42 -24.51 6.74
N ALA A 97 -10.44 -25.38 6.84
CA ALA A 97 -10.75 -26.10 8.09
C ALA A 97 -9.63 -27.09 8.50
N ASP A 98 -8.77 -27.47 7.56
CA ASP A 98 -7.54 -28.24 7.75
C ASP A 98 -6.38 -27.38 8.29
N GLY A 99 -6.57 -26.07 8.45
CA GLY A 99 -5.56 -25.13 8.91
C GLY A 99 -4.58 -24.69 7.82
N GLU A 100 -4.77 -25.11 6.57
CA GLU A 100 -3.93 -24.70 5.44
C GLU A 100 -4.33 -23.34 4.87
N TRP A 101 -3.36 -22.62 4.34
CA TRP A 101 -3.62 -21.37 3.62
C TRP A 101 -4.16 -21.69 2.23
N LYS A 102 -5.38 -21.21 1.94
CA LYS A 102 -6.05 -21.44 0.65
C LYS A 102 -5.91 -20.26 -0.29
N GLN A 103 -5.70 -19.05 0.23
CA GLN A 103 -5.44 -17.84 -0.54
C GLN A 103 -4.67 -16.81 0.31
N TRP A 104 -4.21 -15.72 -0.29
CA TRP A 104 -3.69 -14.59 0.46
C TRP A 104 -4.83 -13.75 1.05
N GLY A 105 -4.69 -13.33 2.30
CA GLY A 105 -5.70 -12.53 2.99
C GLY A 105 -5.13 -11.67 4.12
N ILE A 106 -6.03 -11.10 4.91
CA ILE A 106 -5.69 -10.09 5.91
C ILE A 106 -4.90 -10.68 7.08
N GLU A 107 -5.09 -11.95 7.42
CA GLU A 107 -4.37 -12.62 8.51
C GLU A 107 -2.89 -12.75 8.15
N GLN A 108 -2.58 -13.24 6.95
CA GLN A 108 -1.20 -13.31 6.45
C GLN A 108 -0.61 -11.93 6.15
N THR A 109 -1.41 -10.99 5.65
CA THR A 109 -0.96 -9.60 5.44
C THR A 109 -0.52 -8.96 6.76
N THR A 110 -1.26 -9.20 7.84
CA THR A 110 -0.92 -8.68 9.18
C THR A 110 0.44 -9.20 9.65
N LEU A 111 0.73 -10.48 9.44
CA LEU A 111 2.03 -11.09 9.76
C LEU A 111 3.15 -10.54 8.87
N TYR A 112 2.86 -10.32 7.58
CA TYR A 112 3.85 -9.77 6.67
C TYR A 112 4.22 -8.32 7.03
N VAL A 113 3.24 -7.50 7.45
CA VAL A 113 3.48 -6.13 7.94
C VAL A 113 4.30 -6.13 9.23
N GLU A 114 4.09 -7.09 10.14
CA GLU A 114 4.92 -7.24 11.35
C GLU A 114 6.40 -7.46 10.99
N GLU A 115 6.68 -8.34 10.01
CA GLU A 115 8.05 -8.57 9.55
C GLU A 115 8.64 -7.36 8.82
N MET A 116 7.85 -6.63 8.04
CA MET A 116 8.28 -5.37 7.42
C MET A 116 8.65 -4.31 8.46
N LYS A 117 7.87 -4.20 9.56
CA LYS A 117 8.13 -3.29 10.67
C LYS A 117 9.50 -3.57 11.29
N LYS A 118 9.85 -4.85 11.50
CA LYS A 118 11.17 -5.26 12.03
C LYS A 118 12.33 -4.89 11.10
N ILE A 119 12.09 -4.85 9.79
CA ILE A 119 13.09 -4.44 8.79
C ILE A 119 13.29 -2.92 8.77
N GLY A 120 12.29 -2.14 9.17
CA GLY A 120 12.33 -0.66 9.10
C GLY A 120 11.66 -0.10 7.84
N VAL A 121 10.56 -0.71 7.42
CA VAL A 121 9.62 -0.09 6.46
C VAL A 121 8.89 1.05 7.16
N ASP A 122 8.80 2.21 6.50
CA ASP A 122 8.30 3.46 7.08
C ASP A 122 6.81 3.66 6.84
N LEU A 123 6.23 3.04 5.81
CA LEU A 123 4.79 3.06 5.53
C LEU A 123 4.36 1.84 4.72
N VAL A 124 3.18 1.30 5.02
CA VAL A 124 2.54 0.26 4.21
C VAL A 124 1.36 0.85 3.44
N ASP A 125 1.44 0.87 2.11
CA ASP A 125 0.31 1.25 1.24
C ASP A 125 -0.60 0.04 1.00
N VAL A 126 -1.82 0.11 1.54
CA VAL A 126 -2.76 -1.01 1.58
C VAL A 126 -3.73 -0.94 0.41
N SER A 127 -3.53 -1.85 -0.54
CA SER A 127 -4.44 -2.13 -1.65
C SER A 127 -5.00 -3.55 -1.52
N SER A 128 -5.59 -4.10 -2.59
CA SER A 128 -6.05 -5.49 -2.65
C SER A 128 -6.17 -6.00 -4.09
N GLY A 129 -6.33 -7.32 -4.24
CA GLY A 129 -6.63 -8.00 -5.50
C GLY A 129 -5.47 -8.00 -6.50
N GLY A 130 -5.82 -8.30 -7.75
CA GLY A 130 -4.96 -8.28 -8.93
C GLY A 130 -4.28 -9.61 -9.25
N LEU A 131 -4.23 -10.55 -8.31
CA LEU A 131 -3.65 -11.87 -8.56
C LEU A 131 -4.63 -12.83 -9.21
N TRP A 132 -5.83 -12.97 -8.62
CA TRP A 132 -6.76 -14.02 -9.01
C TRP A 132 -7.74 -13.53 -10.07
N ALA A 133 -7.80 -14.23 -11.21
CA ALA A 133 -8.66 -13.83 -12.33
C ALA A 133 -10.16 -13.89 -11.99
N LYS A 134 -10.57 -14.77 -11.06
CA LYS A 134 -11.97 -14.91 -10.62
C LYS A 134 -12.28 -14.16 -9.33
N GLN A 135 -11.44 -13.20 -8.94
CA GLN A 135 -11.63 -12.40 -7.74
C GLN A 135 -13.02 -11.75 -7.69
N GLN A 136 -13.64 -11.73 -6.51
CA GLN A 136 -14.96 -11.14 -6.28
C GLN A 136 -14.82 -9.85 -5.47
N ILE A 137 -14.67 -8.72 -6.16
CA ILE A 137 -14.48 -7.41 -5.53
C ILE A 137 -15.76 -6.60 -5.62
N ASN A 138 -16.36 -6.27 -4.47
CA ASN A 138 -17.43 -5.28 -4.40
C ASN A 138 -16.85 -3.87 -4.30
N ALA A 139 -16.57 -3.25 -5.44
CA ALA A 139 -15.90 -1.96 -5.52
C ALA A 139 -16.87 -0.80 -5.19
N VAL A 140 -16.86 -0.38 -3.92
CA VAL A 140 -17.59 0.79 -3.39
C VAL A 140 -16.61 1.84 -2.83
N PRO A 141 -17.03 3.10 -2.60
CA PRO A 141 -16.15 4.10 -1.99
C PRO A 141 -15.49 3.59 -0.70
N GLY A 142 -14.16 3.66 -0.63
CA GLY A 142 -13.39 3.22 0.54
C GLY A 142 -13.35 1.71 0.77
N TYR A 143 -13.65 0.86 -0.23
CA TYR A 143 -13.75 -0.60 -0.03
C TYR A 143 -12.49 -1.30 0.53
N GLN A 144 -11.32 -0.66 0.49
CA GLN A 144 -10.07 -1.20 1.07
C GLN A 144 -9.72 -0.60 2.44
N VAL A 145 -10.43 0.44 2.88
CA VAL A 145 -10.23 1.07 4.20
C VAL A 145 -10.38 0.07 5.35
N PRO A 146 -11.30 -0.92 5.31
CA PRO A 146 -11.35 -1.94 6.35
C PRO A 146 -10.04 -2.75 6.51
N PHE A 147 -9.26 -2.93 5.44
CA PHE A 147 -7.96 -3.59 5.53
C PHE A 147 -6.92 -2.69 6.23
N ALA A 148 -6.87 -1.42 5.85
CA ALA A 148 -6.00 -0.45 6.52
C ALA A 148 -6.34 -0.34 8.01
N GLU A 149 -7.62 -0.28 8.36
CA GLU A 149 -8.10 -0.25 9.74
C GLU A 149 -7.70 -1.50 10.52
N ALA A 150 -7.83 -2.70 9.93
CA ALA A 150 -7.39 -3.94 10.56
C ALA A 150 -5.87 -3.92 10.85
N LEU A 151 -5.07 -3.42 9.91
CA LEU A 151 -3.62 -3.30 10.09
C LEU A 151 -3.25 -2.22 11.11
N LYS A 152 -3.95 -1.08 11.16
CA LYS A 152 -3.77 -0.07 12.22
C LYS A 152 -4.07 -0.62 13.61
N LYS A 153 -5.11 -1.46 13.74
CA LYS A 153 -5.44 -2.11 15.02
C LYS A 153 -4.37 -3.11 15.46
N ALA A 154 -3.83 -3.89 14.51
CA ALA A 154 -2.78 -4.86 14.79
C ALA A 154 -1.43 -4.19 15.08
N HIS A 155 -1.12 -3.10 14.36
CA HIS A 155 0.17 -2.41 14.36
C HIS A 155 0.00 -0.89 14.54
N PRO A 156 -0.38 -0.40 15.74
CA PRO A 156 -0.71 1.01 15.96
C PRO A 156 0.41 1.99 15.57
N ASP A 157 1.67 1.59 15.80
CA ASP A 157 2.87 2.40 15.52
C ASP A 157 3.35 2.31 14.07
N MET A 158 2.74 1.49 13.22
CA MET A 158 3.09 1.40 11.81
C MET A 158 2.28 2.44 11.03
N PRO A 159 2.92 3.36 10.29
CA PRO A 159 2.19 4.22 9.36
C PRO A 159 1.53 3.38 8.26
N ILE A 160 0.21 3.49 8.16
CA ILE A 160 -0.59 2.77 7.16
C ILE A 160 -1.22 3.78 6.20
N GLY A 161 -1.07 3.52 4.91
CA GLY A 161 -1.77 4.20 3.84
C GLY A 161 -2.94 3.38 3.33
N THR A 162 -4.00 4.05 2.86
CA THR A 162 -5.12 3.39 2.19
C THR A 162 -5.44 4.05 0.86
N VAL A 163 -5.97 3.26 -0.06
CA VAL A 163 -6.45 3.67 -1.39
C VAL A 163 -7.80 3.01 -1.67
N GLY A 164 -8.49 3.41 -2.74
CA GLY A 164 -9.65 2.67 -3.25
C GLY A 164 -10.92 3.49 -3.27
N LEU A 165 -11.22 4.08 -4.43
CA LEU A 165 -12.44 4.87 -4.69
C LEU A 165 -12.68 6.00 -3.67
N ILE A 166 -11.61 6.57 -3.12
CA ILE A 166 -11.67 7.76 -2.27
C ILE A 166 -11.67 8.97 -3.21
N THR A 167 -12.75 9.75 -3.17
CA THR A 167 -12.94 10.93 -4.04
C THR A 167 -13.49 12.13 -3.28
N ASP A 168 -14.22 11.90 -2.18
CA ASP A 168 -14.82 12.96 -1.38
C ASP A 168 -13.86 13.40 -0.26
N PRO A 169 -13.57 14.71 -0.12
CA PRO A 169 -12.69 15.23 0.92
C PRO A 169 -13.16 14.94 2.36
N HIS A 170 -14.46 14.99 2.65
CA HIS A 170 -14.96 14.71 4.00
C HIS A 170 -14.81 13.23 4.34
N GLN A 171 -15.01 12.36 3.36
CA GLN A 171 -14.74 10.92 3.52
C GLN A 171 -13.25 10.65 3.77
N ALA A 172 -12.35 11.29 3.01
CA ALA A 172 -10.91 11.16 3.24
C ALA A 172 -10.52 11.62 4.66
N GLU A 173 -11.02 12.78 5.08
CA GLU A 173 -10.80 13.34 6.42
C GLU A 173 -11.34 12.41 7.51
N SER A 174 -12.56 11.86 7.35
CA SER A 174 -13.15 11.00 8.37
C SER A 174 -12.30 9.74 8.60
N TYR A 175 -11.67 9.18 7.56
CA TYR A 175 -10.79 8.02 7.72
C TYR A 175 -9.54 8.33 8.54
N LEU A 176 -9.00 9.55 8.40
CA LEU A 176 -7.86 10.01 9.21
C LEU A 176 -8.31 10.23 10.67
N GLN A 177 -9.42 10.96 10.88
CA GLN A 177 -9.95 11.25 12.22
C GLN A 177 -10.37 9.98 12.99
N ASP A 178 -10.92 8.99 12.29
CA ASP A 178 -11.30 7.70 12.87
C ASP A 178 -10.09 6.79 13.16
N GLY A 179 -8.86 7.21 12.82
CA GLY A 179 -7.64 6.42 13.01
C GLY A 179 -7.55 5.18 12.11
N LYS A 180 -8.30 5.15 11.00
CA LYS A 180 -8.34 4.01 10.07
C LYS A 180 -7.14 3.96 9.14
N THR A 181 -6.45 5.09 8.96
CA THR A 181 -5.27 5.24 8.11
C THR A 181 -4.50 6.48 8.55
N ASP A 182 -3.21 6.55 8.24
CA ASP A 182 -2.36 7.74 8.45
C ASP A 182 -2.16 8.52 7.14
N VAL A 183 -2.28 7.85 5.99
CA VAL A 183 -2.16 8.47 4.66
C VAL A 183 -3.32 8.03 3.76
N VAL A 184 -3.85 8.97 2.97
CA VAL A 184 -4.86 8.71 1.94
C VAL A 184 -4.23 8.84 0.56
N PHE A 185 -4.22 7.74 -0.19
CA PHE A 185 -3.74 7.69 -1.56
C PHE A 185 -4.89 7.89 -2.55
N LEU A 186 -4.67 8.74 -3.54
CA LEU A 186 -5.62 9.05 -4.61
C LEU A 186 -5.02 8.68 -5.96
N ALA A 187 -5.85 8.14 -6.85
CA ALA A 187 -5.42 7.75 -8.20
C ALA A 187 -6.29 8.39 -9.27
N ARG A 188 -7.41 7.74 -9.64
CA ARG A 188 -8.34 8.20 -10.69
C ARG A 188 -8.85 9.62 -10.45
N GLU A 189 -9.00 10.03 -9.20
CA GLU A 189 -9.46 11.38 -8.87
C GLU A 189 -8.42 12.46 -9.20
N LEU A 190 -7.13 12.19 -8.99
CA LEU A 190 -6.06 13.12 -9.38
C LEU A 190 -5.86 13.19 -10.90
N ILE A 191 -6.24 12.13 -11.64
CA ILE A 191 -6.25 12.17 -13.11
C ILE A 191 -7.36 13.09 -13.63
N ARG A 192 -8.55 13.05 -13.02
CA ARG A 192 -9.68 13.89 -13.42
C ARG A 192 -9.55 15.32 -12.92
N THR A 193 -9.02 15.46 -11.70
CA THR A 193 -8.94 16.72 -10.96
C THR A 193 -7.55 16.85 -10.33
N PRO A 194 -6.51 17.29 -11.09
CA PRO A 194 -5.15 17.44 -10.56
C PRO A 194 -5.05 18.39 -9.35
N GLN A 195 -5.93 19.37 -9.29
CA GLN A 195 -6.07 20.34 -8.20
C GLN A 195 -6.89 19.82 -7.00
N TRP A 196 -7.20 18.51 -6.93
CA TRP A 196 -8.04 17.95 -5.87
C TRP A 196 -7.61 18.38 -4.45
N PRO A 197 -6.32 18.49 -4.09
CA PRO A 197 -5.94 18.98 -2.77
C PRO A 197 -6.44 20.41 -2.45
N LEU A 198 -6.50 21.30 -3.44
CA LEU A 198 -7.07 22.64 -3.27
C LEU A 198 -8.60 22.58 -3.13
N VAL A 199 -9.26 21.72 -3.91
CA VAL A 199 -10.72 21.46 -3.78
C VAL A 199 -11.04 20.90 -2.39
N ALA A 200 -10.22 19.97 -1.89
CA ALA A 200 -10.35 19.39 -0.57
C ALA A 200 -10.19 20.45 0.52
N ALA A 201 -9.15 21.27 0.44
CA ALA A 201 -8.94 22.37 1.38
C ALA A 201 -10.14 23.34 1.41
N GLN A 202 -10.70 23.69 0.23
CA GLN A 202 -11.89 24.54 0.15
C GLN A 202 -13.11 23.91 0.83
N ARG A 203 -13.38 22.62 0.58
CA ARG A 203 -14.53 21.92 1.16
C ARG A 203 -14.39 21.68 2.67
N LEU A 204 -13.17 21.46 3.13
CA LEU A 204 -12.86 21.24 4.54
C LEU A 204 -12.65 22.55 5.32
N GLY A 205 -12.66 23.71 4.65
CA GLY A 205 -12.42 25.00 5.29
C GLY A 205 -10.98 25.16 5.81
N VAL A 206 -10.01 24.52 5.17
CA VAL A 206 -8.59 24.56 5.56
C VAL A 206 -7.85 25.59 4.71
N ALA A 207 -7.00 26.40 5.34
CA ALA A 207 -6.13 27.31 4.63
C ALA A 207 -4.98 26.56 3.95
N ILE A 208 -4.78 26.75 2.65
CA ILE A 208 -3.59 26.27 1.94
C ILE A 208 -3.11 27.35 0.97
N LYS A 209 -1.78 27.46 0.81
CA LYS A 209 -1.19 28.35 -0.18
C LYS A 209 -1.19 27.68 -1.56
N PRO A 210 -2.02 28.12 -2.53
CA PRO A 210 -1.86 27.70 -3.91
C PRO A 210 -0.56 28.30 -4.49
N ALA A 211 -0.14 27.84 -5.66
CA ALA A 211 0.93 28.52 -6.40
C ALA A 211 0.58 30.00 -6.59
N ASN A 212 1.57 30.91 -6.46
CA ASN A 212 1.35 32.36 -6.48
C ASN A 212 0.50 32.82 -7.69
N GLN A 213 0.68 32.18 -8.84
CA GLN A 213 -0.04 32.47 -10.09
C GLN A 213 -1.54 32.15 -10.00
N TYR A 214 -1.95 31.29 -9.09
CA TYR A 214 -3.32 30.79 -8.94
C TYR A 214 -4.05 31.37 -7.74
N GLU A 215 -3.43 32.21 -6.92
CA GLU A 215 -4.05 32.80 -5.72
C GLU A 215 -5.39 33.47 -6.03
N ARG A 216 -5.48 34.22 -7.14
CA ARG A 216 -6.73 34.88 -7.57
C ARG A 216 -7.83 33.92 -8.06
N GLY A 217 -7.48 32.68 -8.39
CA GLY A 217 -8.44 31.62 -8.73
C GLY A 217 -8.89 30.80 -7.52
N TRP A 218 -8.23 30.96 -6.37
CA TRP A 218 -8.36 30.15 -5.17
C TRP A 218 -8.47 31.02 -3.92
N VAL A 219 -9.18 32.15 -4.01
CA VAL A 219 -9.26 33.14 -2.94
C VAL A 219 -9.83 32.53 -1.65
N ASP A 220 -10.81 31.64 -1.78
CA ASP A 220 -11.52 31.01 -0.66
C ASP A 220 -10.65 30.03 0.16
N VAL A 221 -9.51 29.56 -0.37
CA VAL A 221 -8.60 28.65 0.35
C VAL A 221 -7.40 29.35 0.98
N VAL A 222 -7.13 30.61 0.63
CA VAL A 222 -6.04 31.39 1.25
C VAL A 222 -6.47 31.97 2.60
N THR A 223 -7.74 32.33 2.71
CA THR A 223 -8.40 32.81 3.93
C THR A 223 -9.69 32.02 4.11
N PRO A 224 -9.68 30.88 4.83
CA PRO A 224 -10.86 30.06 4.97
C PRO A 224 -11.97 30.87 5.62
N THR A 225 -13.10 30.99 4.90
CA THR A 225 -14.30 31.59 5.46
C THR A 225 -14.89 30.58 6.44
N PRO A 226 -15.20 30.94 7.70
CA PRO A 226 -15.83 30.02 8.63
C PRO A 226 -17.07 29.40 7.98
N ALA A 227 -17.24 28.08 8.12
CA ALA A 227 -18.45 27.40 7.66
C ALA A 227 -19.67 28.15 8.20
N LYS A 228 -20.59 28.56 7.32
CA LYS A 228 -21.87 29.11 7.76
C LYS A 228 -22.64 27.95 8.40
N ASN A 229 -22.83 28.03 9.72
CA ASN A 229 -23.70 27.15 10.50
C ASN A 229 -25.11 27.09 9.92
#